data_AF-A0A1F6CXI7-F1
#
_entry.id   AF-A0A1F6CXI7-F1
#
_cell.length_a   1.000
_cell.length_b   1.000
_cell.length_c   1.000
_cell.angle_alpha   90.00
_cell.angle_beta   90.00
_cell.angle_gamma   90.00
#
_symmetry.space_group_name_H-M   'P 1'
#
loop_
_entity.id
_entity.type
_entity.pdbx_description
1 polymer ?
#
loop_
_entity_poly.entity_id
_entity_poly.type
_entity_poly.pdbx_seq_one_letter_code
_entity_poly.pdbx_strand_id
1 'polypeptide(L)'
;MDLNTVANIFSHWPTDWIIIGALVAFIALDALRSGSARAASLVLALPATVLLTNALPQAVVVGPLSAQFTAPAAQLIIFAAIFVLLYIACHRIIFTFSEDGGVLQALITGVSATVVLVVILLQVPGLQSLWHFGDQVQLVFGEAYRFWWLLAAYGGLAFVRS
;
A
#
# COMPACT_ATOMS: atom_id res chain seq x y z
N MET A 1 -6.66 -28.14 -18.66
CA MET A 1 -7.59 -27.13 -18.11
C MET A 1 -8.11 -26.32 -19.27
N ASP A 2 -9.42 -26.32 -19.50
CA ASP A 2 -10.03 -25.50 -20.56
C ASP A 2 -9.84 -24.03 -20.23
N LEU A 3 -9.11 -23.31 -21.09
CA LEU A 3 -8.88 -21.87 -20.96
C LEU A 3 -10.21 -21.10 -20.89
N ASN A 4 -11.27 -21.63 -21.50
CA ASN A 4 -12.63 -21.09 -21.44
C ASN A 4 -13.28 -21.22 -20.06
N THR A 5 -13.02 -22.29 -19.31
CA THR A 5 -13.54 -22.46 -17.94
C THR A 5 -12.82 -21.52 -16.98
N VAL A 6 -11.51 -21.35 -17.17
CA VAL A 6 -10.70 -20.39 -16.40
C VAL A 6 -11.16 -18.96 -16.70
N ALA A 7 -11.34 -18.61 -17.98
CA ALA A 7 -11.83 -17.29 -18.39
C ALA A 7 -13.24 -16.97 -17.88
N ASN A 8 -14.15 -17.95 -17.81
CA ASN A 8 -15.50 -17.76 -17.25
C ASN A 8 -15.52 -17.61 -15.72
N ILE A 9 -14.55 -18.17 -15.01
CA ILE A 9 -14.42 -17.93 -13.56
C ILE A 9 -13.92 -16.49 -13.32
N PHE A 10 -12.97 -16.02 -14.14
CA PHE A 10 -12.45 -14.66 -14.04
C PHE A 10 -13.42 -13.57 -14.54
N SER A 11 -14.34 -13.88 -15.46
CA SER A 11 -15.31 -12.90 -15.98
C SER A 11 -16.37 -12.47 -14.96
N HIS A 12 -16.53 -13.22 -13.87
CA HIS A 12 -17.45 -12.90 -12.77
C HIS A 12 -16.75 -12.31 -11.54
N TRP A 13 -15.41 -12.24 -11.55
CA TRP A 13 -14.65 -11.65 -10.46
C TRP A 13 -14.61 -10.12 -10.61
N PRO A 14 -14.93 -9.36 -9.56
CA PRO A 14 -14.74 -7.92 -9.58
C PRO A 14 -13.27 -7.60 -9.88
N THR A 15 -13.03 -6.76 -10.88
CA THR A 15 -11.71 -6.40 -11.38
C THR A 15 -10.73 -5.99 -10.26
N ASP A 16 -11.24 -5.35 -9.20
CA ASP A 16 -10.45 -4.93 -8.04
C ASP A 16 -9.75 -6.09 -7.33
N TRP A 17 -10.40 -7.24 -7.17
CA TRP A 17 -9.81 -8.42 -6.53
C TRP A 17 -8.69 -9.04 -7.37
N ILE A 18 -8.82 -8.97 -8.70
CA ILE A 18 -7.78 -9.40 -9.64
C ILE A 18 -6.55 -8.49 -9.48
N ILE A 19 -6.76 -7.16 -9.39
CA ILE A 19 -5.68 -6.18 -9.19
C ILE A 19 -5.00 -6.40 -7.83
N ILE A 20 -5.78 -6.58 -6.75
CA ILE A 20 -5.25 -6.87 -5.42
C ILE A 20 -4.43 -8.17 -5.43
N GLY A 21 -4.95 -9.23 -6.04
CA GLY A 21 -4.24 -10.51 -6.16
C GLY A 21 -2.93 -10.39 -6.96
N ALA A 22 -2.95 -9.63 -8.04
CA ALA A 22 -1.75 -9.34 -8.83
C ALA A 22 -0.71 -8.56 -7.99
N LEU A 23 -1.14 -7.54 -7.23
CA LEU A 23 -0.25 -6.78 -6.34
C LEU A 23 0.40 -7.67 -5.29
N VAL A 24 -0.36 -8.58 -4.66
CA VAL A 24 0.18 -9.56 -3.71
C VAL A 24 1.26 -10.40 -4.38
N ALA A 25 0.98 -10.95 -5.57
CA ALA A 25 1.92 -11.78 -6.30
C ALA A 25 3.19 -11.01 -6.69
N PHE A 26 3.07 -9.77 -7.18
CA PHE A 26 4.22 -8.94 -7.54
C PHE A 26 5.11 -8.62 -6.35
N ILE A 27 4.53 -8.20 -5.22
CA ILE A 27 5.32 -7.89 -4.02
C ILE A 27 5.92 -9.17 -3.44
N ALA A 28 5.20 -10.30 -3.44
CA ALA A 28 5.75 -11.57 -2.99
C ALA A 28 6.93 -12.03 -3.86
N LEU A 29 6.86 -11.88 -5.18
CA LEU A 29 7.96 -12.21 -6.09
C LEU A 29 9.16 -11.27 -5.90
N ASP A 30 8.93 -9.97 -5.67
CA ASP A 30 10.01 -9.02 -5.33
C ASP A 30 10.65 -9.38 -3.98
N ALA A 31 9.83 -9.76 -2.99
CA ALA A 31 10.30 -10.18 -1.67
C ALA A 31 11.09 -11.49 -1.71
N LEU A 32 10.70 -12.44 -2.57
CA LEU A 32 11.47 -13.67 -2.83
C LEU A 32 12.86 -13.38 -3.40
N ARG A 33 12.98 -12.33 -4.23
CA ARG A 33 14.22 -12.02 -4.94
C ARG A 33 15.14 -11.10 -4.14
N SER A 34 14.57 -10.16 -3.38
CA SER A 34 15.31 -9.06 -2.77
C SER A 34 15.10 -8.91 -1.26
N GLY A 35 14.39 -9.85 -0.63
CA GLY A 35 14.06 -9.83 0.79
C GLY A 35 12.86 -8.95 1.12
N SER A 36 12.46 -8.97 2.39
CA SER A 36 11.25 -8.27 2.88
C SER A 36 11.47 -6.76 3.12
N ALA A 37 12.71 -6.28 3.07
CA ALA A 37 13.08 -4.92 3.43
C ALA A 37 12.37 -3.84 2.60
N ARG A 38 12.21 -4.04 1.29
CA ARG A 38 11.53 -3.08 0.39
C ARG A 38 10.06 -2.95 0.73
N ALA A 39 9.38 -4.07 0.90
CA ALA A 39 7.97 -4.12 1.29
C ALA A 39 7.77 -3.50 2.69
N ALA A 40 8.66 -3.79 3.65
CA ALA A 40 8.62 -3.17 4.97
C ALA A 40 8.81 -1.64 4.91
N SER A 41 9.75 -1.14 4.10
CA SER A 41 9.92 0.30 3.90
C SER A 41 8.70 0.96 3.25
N LEU A 42 8.05 0.30 2.29
CA LEU A 42 6.81 0.77 1.67
C LEU A 42 5.69 0.88 2.70
N VAL A 43 5.52 -0.15 3.52
CA VAL A 43 4.47 -0.26 4.54
C VAL A 43 4.61 0.78 5.66
N LEU A 44 5.83 1.23 5.94
CA LEU A 44 6.08 2.29 6.92
C LEU A 44 6.00 3.69 6.30
N ALA A 45 6.46 3.85 5.06
CA ALA A 45 6.43 5.13 4.37
C ALA A 45 5.01 5.58 4.03
N LEU A 46 4.12 4.66 3.64
CA LEU A 46 2.75 5.00 3.21
C LEU A 46 1.92 5.72 4.31
N PRO A 47 1.74 5.17 5.53
CA PRO A 47 1.02 5.86 6.59
C PRO A 47 1.70 7.18 7.00
N ALA A 48 3.03 7.20 7.07
CA ALA A 48 3.77 8.42 7.38
C ALA A 48 3.52 9.53 6.34
N THR A 49 3.39 9.15 5.06
CA THR A 49 3.02 10.09 3.98
C THR A 49 1.62 10.66 4.19
N VAL A 50 0.64 9.83 4.54
CA VAL A 50 -0.73 10.29 4.85
C VAL A 50 -0.71 11.29 6.01
N LEU A 51 0.01 10.98 7.08
CA LEU A 51 0.11 11.88 8.23
C LEU A 51 0.77 13.21 7.88
N LEU A 52 1.88 13.20 7.14
CA LEU A 52 2.56 14.43 6.73
C LEU A 52 1.71 15.26 5.76
N THR A 53 1.04 14.62 4.79
CA THR A 53 0.19 15.34 3.84
C THR A 53 -1.03 15.96 4.50
N ASN A 54 -1.60 15.32 5.53
CA ASN A 54 -2.67 15.90 6.34
C ASN A 54 -2.16 17.04 7.25
N ALA A 55 -0.91 16.96 7.72
CA ALA A 55 -0.30 18.00 8.56
C ALA A 55 0.28 19.18 7.76
N LEU A 56 0.53 19.02 6.45
CA LEU A 56 1.15 20.03 5.59
C LEU A 56 0.47 21.40 5.63
N PRO A 57 -0.88 21.51 5.53
CA PRO A 57 -1.55 22.81 5.58
C PRO A 57 -1.33 23.57 6.90
N GLN A 58 -0.97 22.85 7.99
CA GLN A 58 -0.71 23.42 9.30
C GLN A 58 0.76 23.83 9.49
N ALA A 59 1.64 23.51 8.54
CA ALA A 59 3.06 23.86 8.63
C ALA A 59 3.28 25.35 8.38
N VAL A 60 3.96 26.04 9.31
CA VAL A 60 4.19 27.49 9.27
C VAL A 60 4.85 27.97 7.97
N VAL A 61 5.79 27.18 7.42
CA VAL A 61 6.59 27.58 6.25
C VAL A 61 5.97 27.11 4.93
N VAL A 62 5.43 25.89 4.89
CA VAL A 62 4.99 25.23 3.64
C VAL A 62 3.46 25.24 3.48
N GLY A 63 2.72 25.49 4.56
CA GLY A 63 1.26 25.53 4.60
C GLY A 63 0.64 26.46 3.55
N PRO A 64 1.07 27.73 3.44
CA PRO A 64 0.52 28.67 2.46
C PRO A 64 0.75 28.27 1.00
N LEU A 65 1.82 27.52 0.71
CA LEU A 65 2.09 26.99 -0.63
C LEU A 65 1.23 25.75 -0.90
N SER A 66 1.12 24.84 0.06
CA SER A 66 0.30 23.62 -0.07
C SER A 66 -1.20 23.94 -0.21
N ALA A 67 -1.70 24.98 0.46
CA ALA A 67 -3.09 25.40 0.41
C ALA A 67 -3.53 25.94 -0.97
N GLN A 68 -2.58 26.32 -1.83
CA GLN A 68 -2.87 26.79 -3.19
C GLN A 68 -3.13 25.62 -4.17
N PHE A 69 -2.73 24.40 -3.82
CA PHE A 69 -2.88 23.22 -4.66
C PHE A 69 -4.17 22.45 -4.32
N THR A 70 -5.30 22.96 -4.78
CA THR A 70 -6.62 22.35 -4.56
C THR A 70 -7.02 21.33 -5.63
N ALA A 71 -6.32 21.30 -6.77
CA ALA A 71 -6.59 20.34 -7.83
C ALA A 71 -6.21 18.90 -7.38
N PRO A 72 -7.07 17.88 -7.61
CA PRO A 72 -6.79 16.50 -7.20
C PRO A 72 -5.46 15.94 -7.72
N ALA A 73 -5.11 16.27 -8.96
CA ALA A 73 -3.84 15.88 -9.56
C ALA A 73 -2.62 16.50 -8.85
N ALA A 74 -2.72 17.76 -8.40
CA ALA A 74 -1.64 18.43 -7.68
C ALA A 74 -1.43 17.83 -6.28
N GLN A 75 -2.52 17.48 -5.58
CA GLN A 75 -2.46 16.79 -4.29
C GLN A 75 -1.79 15.42 -4.42
N LEU A 76 -2.07 14.69 -5.50
CA LEU A 76 -1.43 13.40 -5.77
C LEU A 76 0.08 13.55 -6.03
N ILE A 77 0.49 14.57 -6.79
CA ILE A 77 1.91 14.85 -7.05
C ILE A 77 2.65 15.14 -5.73
N ILE A 78 2.06 15.95 -4.84
CA ILE A 78 2.65 16.26 -3.53
C ILE A 78 2.73 14.98 -2.67
N PHE A 79 1.66 14.19 -2.62
CA PHE A 79 1.65 12.91 -1.91
C PHE A 79 2.74 11.97 -2.43
N ALA A 80 2.87 11.82 -3.75
CA ALA A 80 3.87 10.98 -4.38
C ALA A 80 5.30 11.47 -4.07
N ALA A 81 5.55 12.78 -4.11
CA ALA A 81 6.85 13.35 -3.77
C ALA A 81 7.26 13.05 -2.32
N ILE A 82 6.34 13.24 -1.37
CA ILE A 82 6.59 12.94 0.04
C ILE A 82 6.78 11.44 0.25
N PHE A 83 5.96 10.62 -0.41
CA PHE A 83 6.09 9.16 -0.35
C PHE A 83 7.46 8.70 -0.82
N VAL A 84 7.96 9.20 -1.95
CA VAL A 84 9.28 8.84 -2.46
C VAL A 84 10.38 9.22 -1.48
N LEU A 85 10.33 10.42 -0.90
CA LEU A 85 11.31 10.87 0.09
C LEU A 85 11.30 9.99 1.35
N LEU A 86 10.11 9.71 1.88
CA LEU A 86 9.95 8.84 3.05
C LEU A 86 10.33 7.40 2.77
N TYR A 87 9.98 6.87 1.60
CA TYR A 87 10.37 5.53 1.18
C TYR A 87 11.89 5.40 1.15
N ILE A 88 12.60 6.36 0.53
CA ILE A 88 14.07 6.36 0.51
C ILE A 88 14.63 6.44 1.93
N ALA A 89 14.08 7.31 2.79
CA ALA A 89 14.52 7.45 4.18
C ALA A 89 14.32 6.15 4.97
N CYS A 90 13.12 5.57 4.92
CA CYS A 90 12.79 4.30 5.58
C CYS A 90 13.66 3.17 5.04
N HIS A 91 13.82 3.06 3.72
CA HIS A 91 14.63 2.01 3.12
C HIS A 91 16.10 2.08 3.53
N ARG A 92 16.66 3.30 3.64
CA ARG A 92 18.04 3.49 4.13
C ARG A 92 18.21 3.11 5.60
N ILE A 93 17.18 3.28 6.43
CA ILE A 93 17.22 2.91 7.85
C ILE A 93 17.03 1.39 8.04
N ILE A 94 16.16 0.79 7.22
CA ILE A 94 15.64 -0.58 7.36
C ILE A 94 16.45 -1.59 6.54
N PHE A 95 17.55 -1.15 5.91
CA PHE A 95 18.39 -1.96 5.01
C PHE A 95 18.80 -3.33 5.58
N THR A 96 18.75 -3.53 6.90
CA THR A 96 19.04 -4.79 7.60
C THR A 96 17.84 -5.75 7.79
N PHE A 97 16.68 -5.52 7.14
CA PHE A 97 15.56 -6.46 7.20
C PHE A 97 15.87 -7.74 6.39
N SER A 98 15.67 -8.90 7.01
CA SER A 98 15.95 -10.28 6.56
C SER A 98 16.21 -10.43 5.05
N GLU A 99 17.43 -10.84 4.69
CA GLU A 99 17.83 -11.12 3.30
C GLU A 99 17.32 -12.50 2.83
N ASP A 100 17.09 -13.45 3.74
CA ASP A 100 16.66 -14.81 3.42
C ASP A 100 15.22 -15.07 3.90
N GLY A 101 14.28 -15.04 2.95
CA GLY A 101 12.87 -15.38 3.18
C GLY A 101 12.43 -16.54 2.30
N GLY A 102 11.87 -17.61 2.89
CA GLY A 102 11.21 -18.69 2.15
C GLY A 102 9.93 -18.23 1.45
N VAL A 103 9.38 -19.06 0.58
CA VAL A 103 8.14 -18.77 -0.20
C VAL A 103 6.98 -18.31 0.69
N LEU A 104 6.82 -18.94 1.87
CA LEU A 104 5.76 -18.56 2.81
C LEU A 104 5.96 -17.14 3.37
N GLN A 105 7.18 -16.78 3.75
CA GLN A 105 7.52 -15.45 4.27
C GLN A 105 7.31 -14.36 3.20
N ALA A 106 7.65 -14.67 1.94
CA ALA A 106 7.42 -13.76 0.84
C ALA A 106 5.92 -13.57 0.55
N LEU A 107 5.11 -14.63 0.62
CA LEU A 107 3.65 -14.51 0.50
C LEU A 107 3.04 -13.67 1.63
N ILE A 108 3.45 -13.89 2.87
CA ILE A 108 3.00 -13.08 4.02
C ILE A 108 3.40 -11.61 3.83
N THR A 109 4.61 -11.37 3.32
CA THR A 109 5.11 -10.02 3.01
C THR A 109 4.25 -9.35 1.93
N GLY A 110 3.97 -10.07 0.84
CA GLY A 110 3.13 -9.58 -0.25
C GLY A 110 1.72 -9.22 0.23
N VAL A 111 1.07 -10.13 0.96
CA VAL A 111 -0.27 -9.89 1.52
C VAL A 111 -0.26 -8.69 2.45
N SER A 112 0.68 -8.64 3.41
CA SER A 112 0.74 -7.57 4.40
C SER A 112 0.97 -6.20 3.75
N ALA A 113 1.88 -6.13 2.78
CA ALA A 113 2.15 -4.89 2.06
C ALA A 113 0.98 -4.44 1.20
N THR A 114 0.32 -5.36 0.49
CA THR A 114 -0.88 -5.03 -0.29
C THR A 114 -2.02 -4.57 0.60
N VAL A 115 -2.25 -5.20 1.76
CA VAL A 115 -3.28 -4.77 2.72
C VAL A 115 -3.04 -3.33 3.15
N VAL A 116 -1.82 -2.99 3.55
CA VAL A 116 -1.48 -1.60 3.95
C VAL A 116 -1.67 -0.65 2.78
N LEU A 117 -1.22 -1.02 1.58
CA LEU A 117 -1.39 -0.21 0.38
C LEU A 117 -2.88 0.08 0.11
N VAL A 118 -3.73 -0.96 0.06
CA VAL A 118 -5.17 -0.80 -0.19
C VAL A 118 -5.82 0.07 0.87
N VAL A 119 -5.54 -0.20 2.15
CA VAL A 119 -6.08 0.57 3.28
C VAL A 119 -5.67 2.05 3.22
N ILE A 120 -4.44 2.35 2.79
CA ILE A 120 -3.95 3.71 2.64
C ILE A 120 -4.53 4.39 1.39
N LEU A 121 -4.64 3.69 0.26
CA LEU A 121 -5.25 4.22 -0.96
C LEU A 121 -6.70 4.65 -0.73
N LEU A 122 -7.45 3.90 0.09
CA LEU A 122 -8.81 4.27 0.49
C LEU A 122 -8.89 5.55 1.35
N GLN A 123 -7.78 6.01 1.94
CA GLN A 123 -7.75 7.22 2.77
C GLN A 123 -7.37 8.48 2.02
N VAL A 124 -6.78 8.38 0.82
CA VAL A 124 -6.29 9.54 0.08
C VAL A 124 -7.41 10.09 -0.82
N PRO A 125 -8.00 11.27 -0.51
CA PRO A 125 -9.18 11.77 -1.23
C PRO A 125 -8.91 12.02 -2.72
N GLY A 126 -7.72 12.53 -3.06
CA GLY A 126 -7.33 12.77 -4.45
C GLY A 126 -7.25 11.50 -5.29
N LEU A 127 -6.92 10.35 -4.68
CA LEU A 127 -6.85 9.06 -5.37
C LEU A 127 -8.24 8.47 -5.61
N GLN A 128 -9.21 8.71 -4.73
CA GLN A 128 -10.58 8.24 -4.91
C GLN A 128 -11.26 8.84 -6.16
N SER A 129 -10.85 10.04 -6.59
CA SER A 129 -11.33 10.64 -7.84
C SER A 129 -10.78 9.98 -9.11
N LEU A 130 -9.63 9.29 -9.00
CA LEU A 130 -8.96 8.62 -10.13
C LEU A 130 -9.31 7.14 -10.20
N TRP A 131 -9.44 6.49 -9.04
CA TRP A 131 -9.84 5.10 -8.93
C TRP A 131 -10.76 4.91 -7.73
N HIS A 132 -11.98 4.47 -7.99
CA HIS A 132 -12.95 4.14 -6.96
C HIS A 132 -13.07 2.62 -6.86
N PHE A 133 -12.60 2.04 -5.75
CA PHE A 133 -12.78 0.62 -5.48
C PHE A 133 -14.26 0.29 -5.34
N GLY A 134 -14.69 -0.87 -5.83
CA GLY A 134 -16.07 -1.34 -5.70
C GLY A 134 -16.49 -1.56 -4.24
N ASP A 135 -17.80 -1.58 -4.01
CA ASP A 135 -18.41 -1.66 -2.67
C ASP A 135 -17.89 -2.82 -1.83
N GLN A 136 -17.58 -3.96 -2.45
CA GLN A 136 -17.04 -5.14 -1.74
C GLN A 136 -15.67 -4.87 -1.11
N VAL A 137 -14.76 -4.22 -1.83
CA VAL A 137 -13.43 -3.89 -1.32
C VAL A 137 -13.54 -2.82 -0.23
N GLN A 138 -14.44 -1.86 -0.40
CA GLN A 138 -14.72 -0.85 0.63
C GLN A 138 -15.36 -1.46 1.89
N LEU A 139 -16.20 -2.48 1.76
CA LEU A 139 -16.77 -3.20 2.90
C LEU A 139 -15.70 -3.97 3.68
N VAL A 140 -14.74 -4.58 2.99
CA VAL A 140 -13.67 -5.37 3.62
C VAL A 140 -12.59 -4.48 4.23
N PHE A 141 -12.07 -3.51 3.48
CA PHE A 141 -10.95 -2.64 3.88
C PHE A 141 -11.39 -1.26 4.38
N GLY A 142 -12.69 -1.09 4.62
CA GLY A 142 -13.29 0.16 5.05
C GLY A 142 -12.84 0.62 6.43
N GLU A 143 -13.31 1.80 6.80
CA GLU A 143 -12.91 2.49 8.03
C GLU A 143 -13.11 1.66 9.29
N ALA A 144 -14.22 0.90 9.37
CA ALA A 144 -14.55 0.06 10.54
C ALA A 144 -13.51 -1.03 10.84
N TYR A 145 -12.86 -1.58 9.80
CA TYR A 145 -11.91 -2.69 9.94
C TYR A 145 -10.45 -2.28 9.73
N ARG A 146 -10.21 -1.01 9.38
CA ARG A 146 -8.90 -0.44 9.09
C ARG A 146 -7.85 -0.78 10.14
N PHE A 147 -8.17 -0.56 11.41
CA PHE A 147 -7.25 -0.82 12.52
C PHE A 147 -6.82 -2.29 12.56
N TRP A 148 -7.78 -3.20 12.42
CA TRP A 148 -7.52 -4.65 12.45
C TRP A 148 -6.69 -5.12 11.27
N TRP A 149 -6.94 -4.59 10.07
CA TRP A 149 -6.14 -4.89 8.89
C TRP A 149 -4.70 -4.41 9.02
N LEU A 150 -4.49 -3.18 9.49
CA LEU A 150 -3.15 -2.66 9.75
C LEU A 150 -2.44 -3.49 10.83
N LEU A 151 -3.13 -3.80 11.94
CA LEU A 151 -2.56 -4.63 13.01
C LEU A 151 -2.13 -6.01 12.49
N ALA A 152 -2.98 -6.67 11.71
CA ALA A 152 -2.69 -7.97 11.11
C ALA A 152 -1.50 -7.89 10.12
N ALA A 153 -1.46 -6.85 9.28
CA ALA A 153 -0.37 -6.66 8.33
C ALA A 153 0.98 -6.38 9.03
N TYR A 154 1.01 -5.51 10.04
CA TYR A 154 2.22 -5.26 10.82
C TYR A 154 2.64 -6.50 11.63
N GLY A 155 1.68 -7.25 12.18
CA GLY A 155 1.94 -8.52 12.85
C GLY A 155 2.56 -9.56 11.89
N GLY A 156 2.03 -9.66 10.67
CA GLY A 156 2.57 -10.52 9.62
C GLY A 156 4.01 -10.17 9.24
N LEU A 157 4.30 -8.88 9.06
CA LEU A 157 5.68 -8.42 8.77
C LEU A 157 6.62 -8.63 9.95
N ALA A 158 6.15 -8.46 11.18
CA ALA A 158 6.93 -8.73 12.38
C ALA A 158 7.29 -10.23 12.48
N PHE A 159 6.37 -11.13 12.13
CA PHE A 159 6.61 -12.57 12.06
C PHE A 159 7.58 -12.95 10.95
N VAL A 160 7.51 -12.29 9.78
CA VAL A 160 8.48 -12.55 8.70
C VAL A 160 9.90 -12.17 9.10
N ARG A 161 10.05 -11.16 9.95
CA ARG A 161 11.36 -10.69 10.43
C ARG A 161 12.00 -11.63 11.46
N SER A 162 11.21 -12.29 12.30
CA SER A 162 11.69 -13.14 13.41
C SER A 162 12.27 -14.46 12.93
#